data_AF-A0A6C0GHA7-F1
#
_entry.id   AF-A0A6C0GHA7-F1
#
_cell.length_a   1.000
_cell.length_b   1.000
_cell.length_c   1.000
_cell.angle_alpha   90.00
_cell.angle_beta   90.00
_cell.angle_gamma   90.00
#
_symmetry.space_group_name_H-M   'P 1'
#
loop_
_entity.id
_entity.type
_entity.pdbx_description
1 polymer ?
#
loop_
_entity_poly.entity_id
_entity_poly.type
_entity_poly.pdbx_seq_one_letter_code
_entity_poly.pdbx_strand_id
1 'polypeptide(L)'
;MKNLPIPILIVSILFILAGSIGFTYHVQEFYQPDVQVSQLLWVLFVRILAIVCGSLLLLRICWARWLAIAWLAYHVYIGALNSTSQMIAHIIFLIIVAVLLFLPVSTVFFQKKNKH
;
A
#
# COMPACT_ATOMS: atom_id res chain seq x y z
N MET A 1 2.08 10.12 -19.61
CA MET A 1 1.54 10.61 -18.32
C MET A 1 0.27 11.47 -18.45
N LYS A 2 -0.33 11.69 -19.63
CA LYS A 2 -1.32 12.78 -19.82
C LYS A 2 -2.78 12.53 -19.37
N ASN A 3 -3.09 11.53 -18.54
CA ASN A 3 -4.47 11.29 -18.05
C ASN A 3 -4.50 10.45 -16.75
N LEU A 4 -3.59 10.67 -15.80
CA LEU A 4 -3.66 9.94 -14.51
C LEU A 4 -4.68 10.65 -13.59
N PRO A 5 -5.74 9.97 -13.12
CA PRO A 5 -6.62 10.52 -12.10
C PRO A 5 -5.81 10.90 -10.86
N ILE A 6 -6.04 12.12 -10.36
CA ILE A 6 -5.41 12.62 -9.15
C ILE A 6 -5.55 11.63 -7.97
N PRO A 7 -6.72 10.98 -7.73
CA PRO A 7 -6.83 9.99 -6.66
C PRO A 7 -5.82 8.84 -6.77
N ILE A 8 -5.60 8.32 -7.98
CA ILE A 8 -4.66 7.22 -8.22
C ILE A 8 -3.23 7.70 -8.01
N LEU A 9 -2.89 8.91 -8.47
CA LEU A 9 -1.56 9.48 -8.25
C LEU A 9 -1.27 9.64 -6.76
N ILE A 10 -2.21 10.22 -6.01
CA ILE A 10 -2.09 10.43 -4.56
C ILE A 10 -1.87 9.08 -3.86
N VAL A 11 -2.75 8.09 -4.09
CA VAL A 11 -2.63 6.77 -3.45
C VAL A 11 -1.32 6.08 -3.83
N SER A 12 -0.91 6.15 -5.09
CA SER A 12 0.33 5.51 -5.55
C SER A 12 1.57 6.12 -4.89
N ILE A 13 1.64 7.45 -4.82
CA ILE A 13 2.73 8.16 -4.16
C ILE A 13 2.74 7.84 -2.66
N LEU A 14 1.59 7.86 -2.00
CA LEU A 14 1.49 7.50 -0.58
C LEU A 14 2.03 6.10 -0.30
N PHE A 15 1.65 5.11 -1.10
CA PHE A 15 2.12 3.73 -0.96
C PHE A 15 3.62 3.59 -1.22
N ILE A 16 4.13 4.22 -2.27
CA ILE A 16 5.56 4.19 -2.61
C ILE A 16 6.38 4.86 -1.52
N LEU A 17 5.98 6.04 -1.05
CA LEU A 17 6.69 6.76 0.00
C LEU A 17 6.63 6.01 1.33
N ALA A 18 5.45 5.58 1.77
CA ALA A 18 5.31 4.83 3.02
C ALA A 18 6.10 3.50 3.00
N GLY A 19 6.06 2.79 1.87
CA GLY A 19 6.84 1.57 1.65
C GLY A 19 8.34 1.84 1.66
N SER A 20 8.81 2.86 0.94
CA SER A 20 10.23 3.19 0.85
C SER A 20 10.79 3.67 2.18
N ILE A 21 10.09 4.60 2.85
CA ILE A 21 10.49 5.13 4.16
C ILE A 21 10.51 3.99 5.18
N GLY A 22 9.45 3.19 5.26
CA GLY A 22 9.39 2.03 6.17
C GLY A 22 10.49 1.01 5.88
N PHE A 23 10.78 0.74 4.60
CA PHE A 23 11.88 -0.15 4.22
C PHE A 23 13.24 0.39 4.69
N THR A 24 13.51 1.69 4.49
CA THR A 24 14.78 2.30 4.93
C THR A 24 14.96 2.29 6.44
N TYR A 25 13.88 2.42 7.22
CA TYR A 25 13.96 2.28 8.68
C TYR A 25 14.26 0.84 9.09
N HIS A 26 13.51 -0.12 8.57
CA HIS A 26 13.66 -1.52 8.99
C HIS A 26 14.94 -2.17 8.45
N VAL A 27 15.46 -1.78 7.28
CA VAL A 27 16.73 -2.34 6.79
C VAL A 27 17.91 -1.97 7.70
N GLN A 28 17.83 -0.85 8.43
CA GLN A 28 18.83 -0.47 9.42
C GLN A 28 18.80 -1.36 10.66
N GLU A 29 17.68 -2.04 10.95
CA GLU A 29 17.53 -2.96 12.09
C GLU A 29 18.38 -4.23 11.90
N PHE A 30 18.84 -4.55 10.68
CA PHE A 30 19.79 -5.65 10.45
C PHE A 30 21.12 -5.50 11.18
N TYR A 31 21.49 -4.28 11.56
CA TYR A 31 22.71 -4.01 12.30
C TYR A 31 22.54 -4.15 13.82
N GLN A 32 21.32 -4.47 14.29
CA GLN A 32 21.04 -4.66 15.72
C GLN A 32 21.43 -6.09 16.17
N PRO A 33 22.10 -6.26 17.32
CA PRO A 33 22.65 -7.55 17.76
C PRO A 33 21.61 -8.64 18.05
N ASP A 34 20.38 -8.24 18.40
CA ASP A 34 19.29 -9.09 18.91
C ASP A 34 18.14 -9.27 17.89
N VAL A 35 18.38 -8.94 16.62
CA VAL A 35 17.33 -8.91 15.60
C VAL A 35 16.83 -10.32 15.24
N GLN A 36 15.51 -10.51 15.31
CA GLN A 36 14.89 -11.74 14.82
C GLN A 36 14.69 -11.65 13.31
N VAL A 37 15.67 -12.18 12.56
CA VAL A 37 15.77 -12.07 11.09
C VAL A 37 14.49 -12.49 10.36
N SER A 38 13.79 -13.55 10.80
CA SER A 38 12.55 -14.00 10.17
C SER A 38 11.43 -12.96 10.23
N GLN A 39 11.26 -12.29 11.38
CA GLN A 39 10.29 -11.21 11.55
C GLN A 39 10.68 -10.00 10.71
N LEU A 40 11.97 -9.66 10.69
CA LEU A 40 12.46 -8.53 9.91
C LEU A 40 12.25 -8.75 8.40
N LEU A 41 12.56 -9.94 7.88
CA LEU A 41 12.30 -10.29 6.48
C LEU A 41 10.82 -10.18 6.13
N TRP A 42 9.94 -10.59 7.04
CA TRP A 42 8.50 -10.45 6.86
C TRP A 42 8.06 -8.98 6.81
N VAL A 43 8.59 -8.14 7.71
CA VAL A 43 8.34 -6.69 7.70
C VAL A 43 8.81 -6.08 6.39
N LEU A 44 10.03 -6.38 5.94
CA LEU A 44 10.57 -5.86 4.68
C LEU A 44 9.76 -6.32 3.47
N PHE A 45 9.33 -7.58 3.45
CA PHE A 45 8.43 -8.10 2.40
C PHE A 45 7.14 -7.29 2.32
N VAL A 46 6.52 -7.01 3.47
CA VAL A 46 5.30 -6.19 3.55
C VAL A 46 5.58 -4.75 3.08
N ARG A 47 6.75 -4.17 3.38
CA ARG A 47 7.14 -2.83 2.88
C ARG A 47 7.34 -2.81 1.36
N ILE A 48 8.00 -3.81 0.80
CA ILE A 48 8.17 -3.96 -0.65
C ILE A 48 6.81 -4.10 -1.32
N LEU A 49 5.89 -4.88 -0.73
CA LEU A 49 4.55 -5.06 -1.28
C LEU A 49 3.79 -3.73 -1.38
N ALA A 50 4.00 -2.77 -0.47
CA ALA A 50 3.46 -1.42 -0.58
C ALA A 50 3.97 -0.67 -1.82
N ILE A 51 5.28 -0.73 -2.06
CA ILE A 51 5.93 -0.11 -3.24
C ILE A 51 5.40 -0.74 -4.53
N VAL A 52 5.27 -2.07 -4.54
CA VAL A 52 4.69 -2.82 -5.67
C VAL A 52 3.25 -2.39 -5.92
N CYS A 53 2.40 -2.30 -4.89
CA CYS A 53 1.03 -1.79 -5.02
C CYS A 53 0.99 -0.42 -5.69
N GLY A 54 1.74 0.55 -5.18
CA GLY A 54 1.77 1.90 -5.76
C GLY A 54 2.27 1.92 -7.20
N SER A 55 3.30 1.12 -7.51
CA SER A 55 3.83 1.00 -8.87
C SER A 55 2.82 0.39 -9.84
N LEU A 56 2.15 -0.71 -9.45
CA LEU A 56 1.13 -1.36 -10.29
C LEU A 56 -0.11 -0.48 -10.51
N LEU A 57 -0.47 0.36 -9.54
CA LEU A 57 -1.52 1.37 -9.69
C LEU A 57 -1.17 2.40 -10.77
N LEU A 58 0.08 2.89 -10.80
CA LEU A 58 0.57 3.78 -11.86
C LEU A 58 0.58 3.10 -13.24
N LEU A 59 0.86 1.79 -13.29
CA LEU A 59 0.81 0.95 -14.49
C LEU A 59 -0.61 0.58 -14.94
N ARG A 60 -1.64 1.11 -14.25
CA ARG A 60 -3.06 0.93 -14.56
C ARG A 60 -3.52 -0.52 -14.53
N ILE A 61 -2.91 -1.35 -13.67
CA ILE A 61 -3.24 -2.77 -13.57
C ILE A 61 -4.49 -2.92 -12.69
N CYS A 62 -5.58 -3.47 -13.24
CA CYS A 62 -6.89 -3.46 -12.57
C CYS A 62 -6.91 -4.20 -11.23
N TRP A 63 -6.13 -5.28 -11.10
CA TRP A 63 -6.04 -6.09 -9.88
C TRP A 63 -5.19 -5.41 -8.78
N ALA A 64 -4.40 -4.37 -9.12
CA ALA A 64 -3.59 -3.63 -8.16
C ALA A 64 -4.45 -2.93 -7.08
N ARG A 65 -5.70 -2.59 -7.42
CA ARG A 65 -6.67 -2.06 -6.44
C ARG A 65 -6.92 -3.05 -5.32
N TRP A 66 -7.18 -4.31 -5.66
CA TRP A 66 -7.43 -5.36 -4.68
C TRP A 66 -6.18 -5.70 -3.87
N LEU A 67 -5.01 -5.65 -4.50
CA LEU A 67 -3.75 -5.83 -3.78
C LEU A 67 -3.53 -4.73 -2.74
N ALA A 68 -3.79 -3.46 -3.08
CA ALA A 68 -3.68 -2.33 -2.15
C ALA A 68 -4.67 -2.45 -0.97
N ILE A 69 -5.90 -2.88 -1.23
CA ILE A 69 -6.90 -3.14 -0.18
C ILE A 69 -6.49 -4.30 0.72
N ALA A 70 -6.05 -5.42 0.14
CA ALA A 70 -5.59 -6.58 0.90
C ALA A 70 -4.39 -6.22 1.79
N TRP A 71 -3.46 -5.42 1.26
CA TRP A 71 -2.31 -4.93 2.00
C TRP A 71 -2.71 -4.06 3.20
N LEU A 72 -3.67 -3.14 3.04
CA LEU A 72 -4.17 -2.32 4.14
C LEU A 72 -5.00 -3.12 5.15
N ALA A 73 -5.82 -4.05 4.69
CA ALA A 73 -6.58 -4.94 5.57
C ALA A 73 -5.62 -5.79 6.43
N TYR A 74 -4.51 -6.24 5.87
CA TYR A 74 -3.46 -6.94 6.62
C TYR A 74 -2.84 -6.04 7.70
N HIS A 75 -2.62 -4.74 7.41
CA HIS A 75 -2.14 -3.80 8.43
C HIS A 75 -3.17 -3.54 9.53
N VAL A 76 -4.46 -3.50 9.20
CA VAL A 76 -5.54 -3.44 10.21
C VAL A 76 -5.49 -4.67 11.11
N TYR A 77 -5.32 -5.88 10.53
CA TYR A 77 -5.20 -7.12 11.30
C TYR A 77 -4.00 -7.10 12.24
N ILE A 78 -2.79 -6.73 11.76
CA ILE A 78 -1.62 -6.57 12.63
C ILE A 78 -1.86 -5.50 13.69
N GLY A 79 -2.47 -4.37 13.31
CA GLY A 79 -2.82 -3.30 14.22
C GLY A 79 -3.74 -3.77 15.35
N ALA A 80 -4.72 -4.63 15.05
CA ALA A 80 -5.63 -5.20 16.04
C ALA A 80 -4.89 -6.08 17.07
N LEU A 81 -3.81 -6.73 16.67
CA LEU A 81 -2.98 -7.56 17.56
C LEU A 81 -2.02 -6.74 18.43
N ASN A 82 -1.63 -5.55 17.97
CA ASN A 82 -0.61 -4.73 18.62
C ASN A 82 -1.17 -3.55 19.41
N SER A 83 -2.11 -2.79 18.83
CA SER A 83 -2.64 -1.55 19.44
C SER A 83 -3.91 -1.05 18.76
N THR A 84 -4.94 -0.77 19.57
CA THR A 84 -6.22 -0.21 19.10
C THR A 84 -6.04 1.10 18.34
N SER A 85 -5.11 1.97 18.74
CA SER A 85 -4.87 3.25 18.05
C SER A 85 -4.26 3.04 16.66
N GLN A 86 -3.31 2.10 16.54
CA GLN A 86 -2.75 1.71 15.24
C GLN A 86 -3.84 1.09 14.36
N MET A 87 -4.66 0.19 14.90
CA MET A 87 -5.77 -0.41 14.18
C MET A 87 -6.72 0.66 13.61
N ILE A 88 -7.18 1.60 14.43
CA ILE A 88 -8.09 2.68 14.01
C ILE A 88 -7.47 3.55 12.91
N ALA A 89 -6.20 3.92 13.05
CA ALA A 89 -5.49 4.71 12.04
C ALA A 89 -5.47 3.99 10.68
N HIS A 90 -5.20 2.68 10.67
CA HIS A 90 -5.19 1.89 9.45
C HIS A 90 -6.60 1.65 8.88
N ILE A 91 -7.64 1.56 9.72
CA ILE A 91 -9.04 1.47 9.26
C ILE A 91 -9.45 2.77 8.54
N ILE A 92 -9.15 3.92 9.13
CA ILE A 92 -9.43 5.22 8.51
C ILE A 92 -8.68 5.31 7.17
N PHE A 93 -7.41 4.92 7.16
CA PHE A 93 -6.61 4.93 5.94
C PHE A 93 -7.14 3.96 4.88
N LEU A 94 -7.58 2.75 5.28
CA LEU A 94 -8.25 1.78 4.41
C LEU A 94 -9.50 2.39 3.76
N ILE A 95 -10.35 3.06 4.52
CA ILE A 95 -11.57 3.69 4.01
C ILE A 95 -11.22 4.77 2.99
N ILE A 96 -10.29 5.67 3.32
CA ILE A 96 -9.85 6.76 2.42
C ILE A 96 -9.31 6.18 1.11
N VAL A 97 -8.41 5.20 1.19
CA VAL A 97 -7.80 4.58 0.01
C VAL A 97 -8.84 3.84 -0.81
N ALA A 98 -9.75 3.10 -0.17
CA ALA A 98 -10.85 2.42 -0.87
C ALA A 98 -11.71 3.43 -1.63
N VAL A 99 -12.16 4.50 -0.99
CA VAL A 99 -12.95 5.54 -1.66
C VAL A 99 -12.19 6.10 -2.85
N LEU A 100 -10.92 6.51 -2.68
CA LEU A 100 -10.12 7.09 -3.76
C LEU A 100 -9.89 6.12 -4.94
N LEU A 101 -9.69 4.84 -4.67
CA LEU A 101 -9.46 3.81 -5.70
C LEU A 101 -10.73 3.38 -6.43
N PHE A 102 -11.90 3.48 -5.80
CA PHE A 102 -13.18 3.07 -6.34
C PHE A 102 -14.08 4.23 -6.82
N LEU A 103 -13.62 5.48 -6.68
CA LEU A 103 -14.27 6.63 -7.31
C LEU A 103 -14.55 6.38 -8.81
N PRO A 104 -15.65 6.92 -9.38
CA PRO A 104 -16.01 6.71 -10.78
C PRO A 104 -14.87 7.06 -11.75
N VAL A 105 -14.16 8.17 -11.51
CA VAL A 105 -13.01 8.60 -12.31
C VAL A 105 -11.87 7.58 -12.31
N SER A 106 -11.61 6.93 -11.16
CA SER A 106 -10.60 5.89 -11.01
C SER A 106 -11.05 4.61 -11.70
N THR A 107 -12.30 4.21 -11.53
CA THR A 107 -12.87 3.01 -12.17
C THR A 107 -12.83 3.09 -13.70
N VAL A 108 -13.22 4.22 -14.29
CA VAL A 108 -13.15 4.45 -15.75
C VAL A 108 -11.71 4.36 -16.25
N PHE A 109 -10.75 4.90 -15.49
CA PHE A 109 -9.34 4.84 -15.85
C PHE A 109 -8.79 3.41 -15.94
N PHE A 110 -9.17 2.53 -15.02
CA PHE A 110 -8.78 1.12 -15.07
C PHE A 110 -9.52 0.35 -16.16
N GLN A 111 -10.80 0.65 -16.42
CA GLN A 111 -11.58 0.00 -17.49
C GLN A 111 -11.08 0.34 -18.90
N LYS A 112 -10.52 1.53 -19.11
CA LYS A 112 -10.00 1.95 -20.43
C LYS A 112 -8.84 1.08 -20.93
N LYS A 113 -8.10 0.40 -20.04
CA LYS A 113 -7.03 -0.55 -20.40
C LYS A 113 -7.57 -1.90 -20.90
N ASN A 114 -8.72 -2.34 -20.39
CA ASN A 114 -9.30 -3.65 -20.71
C ASN A 114 -10.09 -3.68 -22.03
N LYS A 115 -10.12 -2.58 -22.79
CA LYS A 115 -10.82 -2.47 -24.08
C LYS A 115 -9.91 -2.72 -25.30
N HIS A 116 -8.75 -3.33 -25.09
CA HIS A 116 -7.84 -3.81 -26.14
C HIS A 116 -7.56 -5.29 -25.90
#